data_AF-A0A7S2Z0R5-F1
#
_entry.id   AF-A0A7S2Z0R5-F1
#
_cell.length_a   1.000
_cell.length_b   1.000
_cell.length_c   1.000
_cell.angle_alpha   90.00
_cell.angle_beta   90.00
_cell.angle_gamma   90.00
#
_symmetry.space_group_name_H-M   'P 1'
#
loop_
_entity.id
_entity.type
_entity.pdbx_description
1 polymer ?
#
loop_
_entity_poly.entity_id
_entity_poly.type
_entity_poly.pdbx_seq_one_letter_code
_entity_poly.pdbx_strand_id
1 'polypeptide(L)'
;PSQLLRVLESEAAECGGGKSDFMDALLVAFDMLTKEPLPARNKVVVVSDFASAIKEVDEEFLGHVVGGLVDKSCKVELVSVAGPSQPPPEVNSQVMNHLKREAGASVDCAAD
;
A
#
# COMPACT_ATOMS: atom_id res chain seq x y z
N PRO A 1 -5.48 16.95 -17.87
CA PRO A 1 -5.62 16.95 -16.39
C PRO A 1 -6.95 16.31 -15.97
N SER A 2 -6.89 15.09 -15.44
CA SER A 2 -8.03 14.23 -15.10
C SER A 2 -8.78 14.76 -13.88
N GLN A 3 -10.11 14.79 -13.97
CA GLN A 3 -11.03 15.23 -12.90
C GLN A 3 -10.93 14.41 -11.60
N LEU A 4 -10.27 13.24 -11.66
CA LEU A 4 -10.04 12.33 -10.54
C LEU A 4 -9.16 12.92 -9.42
N LEU A 5 -8.23 13.83 -9.76
CA LEU A 5 -7.39 14.49 -8.76
C LEU A 5 -8.14 15.58 -7.98
N ARG A 6 -9.21 16.14 -8.57
CA ARG A 6 -9.95 17.26 -7.97
C ARG A 6 -10.88 16.84 -6.82
N VAL A 7 -11.23 15.55 -6.76
CA VAL A 7 -12.07 15.00 -5.69
C VAL A 7 -11.28 14.89 -4.38
N LEU A 8 -9.95 14.73 -4.43
CA LEU A 8 -9.10 14.70 -3.25
C LEU A 8 -8.86 16.09 -2.62
N GLU A 9 -9.16 17.18 -3.35
CA GLU A 9 -8.91 18.55 -2.89
C GLU A 9 -10.09 19.17 -2.13
N SER A 10 -11.30 18.59 -2.21
CA SER A 10 -12.53 19.34 -1.90
C SER A 10 -13.16 19.12 -0.52
N GLU A 11 -12.67 18.19 0.31
CA GLU A 11 -13.21 18.02 1.66
C GLU A 11 -12.08 17.78 2.66
N ALA A 12 -11.42 18.87 3.06
CA ALA A 12 -10.67 18.96 4.31
C ALA A 12 -11.64 18.95 5.52
N ALA A 13 -12.57 17.99 5.55
CA ALA A 13 -13.06 17.49 6.82
C ALA A 13 -11.86 16.77 7.44
N GLU A 14 -11.50 17.16 8.66
CA GLU A 14 -10.47 16.49 9.45
C GLU A 14 -10.87 15.02 9.63
N CYS A 15 -10.54 14.18 8.65
CA CYS A 15 -10.51 12.74 8.79
C CYS A 15 -9.34 12.44 9.72
N GLY A 16 -9.54 12.71 11.00
CA GLY A 16 -8.67 12.29 12.10
C GLY A 16 -8.77 10.78 12.25
N GLY A 17 -8.28 10.06 11.25
CA GLY A 17 -8.06 8.62 11.32
C GLY A 17 -6.97 8.36 12.35
N GLY A 18 -7.21 7.42 13.25
CA GLY A 18 -6.14 6.88 14.09
C GLY A 18 -5.00 6.37 13.21
N LYS A 19 -3.76 6.39 13.74
CA LYS A 19 -2.61 5.81 13.04
C LYS A 19 -2.85 4.30 12.87
N SER A 20 -3.16 3.89 11.63
CA SER A 20 -3.13 2.51 11.17
C SER A 20 -1.86 2.31 10.35
N ASP A 21 -1.38 1.07 10.28
CA ASP A 21 -0.22 0.75 9.45
C ASP A 21 -0.65 0.46 8.01
N PHE A 22 0.31 0.51 7.08
CA PHE A 22 -0.03 0.33 5.66
C PHE A 22 -0.42 -1.12 5.31
N MET A 23 -0.12 -2.09 6.19
CA MET A 23 -0.50 -3.48 5.97
C MET A 23 -2.01 -3.64 6.13
N ASP A 24 -2.61 -3.01 7.15
CA ASP A 24 -4.07 -2.96 7.29
C ASP A 24 -4.75 -2.44 6.01
N ALA A 25 -4.24 -1.35 5.44
CA ALA A 25 -4.76 -0.77 4.20
C ALA A 25 -4.59 -1.73 3.00
N LEU A 26 -3.45 -2.43 2.92
CA LEU A 26 -3.19 -3.43 1.90
C LEU A 26 -4.14 -4.64 2.02
N LEU A 27 -4.47 -5.05 3.24
CA LEU A 27 -5.42 -6.14 3.50
C LEU A 27 -6.83 -5.78 3.07
N VAL A 28 -7.28 -4.56 3.35
CA VAL A 28 -8.57 -4.08 2.87
C VAL A 28 -8.59 -4.04 1.34
N ALA A 29 -7.52 -3.56 0.71
CA ALA A 29 -7.41 -3.58 -0.75
C ALA A 29 -7.47 -5.02 -1.29
N PHE A 30 -6.74 -5.95 -0.69
CA PHE A 30 -6.77 -7.37 -1.06
C PHE A 30 -8.17 -7.99 -0.91
N ASP A 31 -8.87 -7.71 0.18
CA ASP A 31 -10.24 -8.15 0.41
C ASP A 31 -11.21 -7.61 -0.67
N MET A 32 -11.07 -6.34 -1.06
CA MET A 32 -11.82 -5.78 -2.18
C MET A 32 -11.50 -6.49 -3.51
N LEU A 33 -10.21 -6.77 -3.76
CA LEU A 33 -9.79 -7.48 -4.97
C LEU A 33 -10.30 -8.92 -5.02
N THR A 34 -10.53 -9.57 -3.87
CA THR A 34 -11.03 -10.96 -3.80
C THR A 34 -12.53 -11.05 -3.94
N LYS A 35 -13.29 -10.08 -3.42
CA LYS A 35 -14.76 -10.08 -3.42
C LYS A 35 -15.39 -9.56 -4.72
N GLU A 36 -14.73 -8.61 -5.39
CA GLU A 36 -15.30 -7.96 -6.56
C GLU A 36 -14.80 -8.58 -7.87
N PRO A 37 -15.66 -8.77 -8.89
CA PRO A 37 -15.25 -9.12 -10.23
C PRO A 37 -14.58 -7.91 -10.89
N LEU A 38 -13.28 -7.79 -10.71
CA LEU A 38 -12.50 -6.67 -11.22
C LEU A 38 -12.05 -6.88 -12.68
N PRO A 39 -11.81 -5.79 -13.44
CA PRO A 39 -11.25 -5.88 -14.78
C PRO A 39 -9.87 -6.54 -14.79
N ALA A 40 -9.45 -7.01 -15.96
CA ALA A 40 -8.22 -7.81 -16.14
C ALA A 40 -6.89 -7.12 -15.76
N ARG A 41 -6.91 -5.83 -15.42
CA ARG A 41 -5.73 -5.07 -15.00
C ARG A 41 -6.05 -4.25 -13.77
N ASN A 42 -5.49 -4.67 -12.63
CA ASN A 42 -5.68 -4.02 -11.35
C ASN A 42 -4.36 -3.42 -10.87
N LYS A 43 -4.43 -2.26 -10.20
CA LYS A 43 -3.28 -1.62 -9.57
C LYS A 43 -3.69 -1.16 -8.17
N VAL A 44 -2.91 -1.54 -7.17
CA VAL A 44 -2.98 -0.99 -5.81
C VAL A 44 -1.83 -0.01 -5.65
N VAL A 45 -2.15 1.22 -5.29
CA VAL A 45 -1.15 2.26 -4.98
C VAL A 45 -1.26 2.57 -3.50
N VAL A 46 -0.23 2.25 -2.73
CA VAL A 46 -0.13 2.54 -1.30
C VAL A 46 0.69 3.81 -1.14
N VAL A 47 0.05 4.90 -0.71
CA VAL A 47 0.71 6.17 -0.43
C VAL A 47 0.82 6.34 1.08
N SER A 48 2.04 6.37 1.61
CA SER A 48 2.27 6.44 3.06
C SER A 48 3.62 7.08 3.39
N ASP A 49 3.76 7.64 4.59
CA ASP A 49 5.07 7.98 5.15
C ASP A 49 5.80 6.74 5.70
N PHE A 50 5.13 5.58 5.73
CA PHE A 50 5.61 4.32 6.27
C PHE A 50 6.18 4.42 7.70
N ALA A 51 5.77 5.43 8.47
CA ALA A 51 6.29 5.69 9.82
C ALA A 51 5.58 4.85 10.89
N SER A 52 4.31 4.49 10.66
CA SER A 52 3.54 3.61 11.55
C SER A 52 4.14 2.20 11.54
N ALA A 53 4.59 1.73 12.70
CA ALA A 53 5.09 0.37 12.86
C ALA A 53 3.96 -0.65 12.70
N ILE A 54 4.18 -1.66 11.86
CA ILE A 54 3.30 -2.82 11.81
C ILE A 54 3.48 -3.63 13.08
N LYS A 55 2.38 -3.94 13.77
CA LYS A 55 2.40 -4.53 15.12
C LYS A 55 2.95 -5.96 15.13
N GLU A 56 2.60 -6.75 14.12
CA GLU A 56 3.10 -8.12 13.90
C GLU A 56 2.65 -8.57 12.51
N VAL A 57 3.53 -9.21 11.74
CA VAL A 57 3.18 -9.80 10.44
C VAL A 57 3.64 -11.25 10.45
N ASP A 58 2.68 -12.16 10.37
CA ASP A 58 2.96 -13.57 10.09
C ASP A 58 3.44 -13.71 8.63
N GLU A 59 4.60 -14.33 8.42
CA GLU A 59 5.19 -14.53 7.09
C GLU A 59 4.30 -15.40 6.19
N GLU A 60 3.60 -16.39 6.76
CA GLU A 60 2.69 -17.25 5.99
C GLU A 60 1.51 -16.43 5.49
N PHE A 61 0.95 -15.59 6.36
CA PHE A 61 -0.13 -14.67 6.03
C PHE A 61 0.30 -13.61 5.00
N LEU A 62 1.49 -13.02 5.16
CA LEU A 62 2.04 -12.09 4.16
C LEU A 62 2.20 -12.79 2.81
N GLY A 63 2.74 -14.00 2.80
CA GLY A 63 2.86 -14.81 1.60
C GLY A 63 1.52 -15.08 0.93
N HIS A 64 0.47 -15.34 1.72
CA HIS A 64 -0.89 -15.52 1.19
C HIS A 64 -1.43 -14.26 0.50
N VAL A 65 -1.30 -13.09 1.16
CA VAL A 65 -1.75 -11.81 0.60
C VAL A 65 -1.00 -11.49 -0.69
N VAL A 66 0.32 -11.64 -0.66
CA VAL A 66 1.19 -11.32 -1.80
C VAL A 66 0.98 -12.29 -2.96
N GLY A 67 0.85 -13.59 -2.68
CA GLY A 67 0.49 -14.59 -3.68
C GLY A 67 -0.87 -14.30 -4.32
N GLY A 68 -1.87 -13.92 -3.53
CA GLY A 68 -3.19 -13.55 -4.05
C GLY A 68 -3.17 -12.28 -4.91
N LEU A 69 -2.30 -11.31 -4.61
CA LEU A 69 -2.08 -10.13 -5.47
C LEU A 69 -1.46 -10.52 -6.82
N VAL A 70 -0.48 -11.42 -6.82
CA VAL A 70 0.16 -11.97 -8.02
C VAL A 70 -0.83 -12.76 -8.88
N ASP A 71 -1.59 -13.66 -8.28
CA ASP A 71 -2.59 -14.48 -8.98
C ASP A 71 -3.66 -13.63 -9.68
N LYS A 72 -4.00 -12.49 -9.09
CA LYS A 72 -4.94 -11.52 -9.66
C LYS A 72 -4.32 -10.58 -10.69
N SER A 73 -3.06 -10.79 -11.07
CA SER A 73 -2.31 -9.90 -11.95
C SER A 73 -2.37 -8.44 -11.48
N CYS A 74 -2.40 -8.23 -10.15
CA CYS A 74 -2.48 -6.91 -9.55
C CYS A 74 -1.09 -6.31 -9.43
N LYS A 75 -0.90 -5.10 -9.95
CA LYS A 75 0.34 -4.34 -9.75
C LYS A 75 0.29 -3.62 -8.42
N VAL A 76 1.33 -3.75 -7.62
CA VAL A 76 1.47 -2.99 -6.37
C VAL A 76 2.48 -1.86 -6.60
N GLU A 77 2.15 -0.65 -6.15
CA GLU A 77 3.05 0.49 -6.14
C GLU A 77 3.04 1.11 -4.76
N LEU A 78 4.22 1.35 -4.21
CA LEU A 78 4.43 1.91 -2.89
C LEU A 78 5.03 3.31 -3.07
N VAL A 79 4.30 4.34 -2.66
CA VAL A 79 4.71 5.73 -2.80
C VAL A 79 5.00 6.29 -1.41
N SER A 80 6.27 6.62 -1.16
CA SER A 80 6.70 7.25 0.08
C SER A 80 6.46 8.75 0.02
N VAL A 81 5.70 9.28 0.97
CA VAL A 81 5.52 10.74 1.18
C VAL A 81 6.35 11.27 2.35
N ALA A 82 7.17 10.41 2.98
CA ALA A 82 8.04 10.84 4.07
C ALA A 82 9.10 11.81 3.58
N GLY A 83 9.27 12.93 4.30
CA GLY A 83 10.47 13.75 4.20
C GLY A 83 11.72 12.95 4.63
N PRO A 84 12.93 13.37 4.21
CA PRO A 84 14.17 12.60 4.33
C PRO A 84 14.66 12.29 5.77
N SER A 85 13.88 12.57 6.80
CA SER A 85 14.37 12.63 8.19
C SER A 85 14.35 11.30 8.95
N GLN A 86 13.57 10.30 8.55
CA GLN A 86 13.55 9.00 9.25
C GLN A 86 13.31 7.81 8.31
N PRO A 87 14.14 6.75 8.38
CA PRO A 87 13.88 5.52 7.64
C PRO A 87 12.63 4.81 8.19
N PRO A 88 11.90 4.05 7.35
CA PRO A 88 10.80 3.23 7.82
C PRO A 88 11.27 2.24 8.90
N PRO A 89 10.40 1.84 9.85
CA PRO A 89 10.68 0.74 10.76
C PRO A 89 11.16 -0.52 10.01
N GLU A 90 11.99 -1.33 10.65
CA GLU A 90 12.59 -2.52 10.03
C GLU A 90 11.54 -3.48 9.47
N VAL A 91 10.47 -3.74 10.23
CA VAL A 91 9.33 -4.58 9.81
C VAL A 91 8.69 -4.03 8.54
N ASN A 92 8.50 -2.72 8.43
CA ASN A 92 7.96 -2.09 7.23
C ASN A 92 8.90 -2.33 6.05
N SER A 93 10.20 -2.14 6.25
CA SER A 93 11.21 -2.40 5.21
C SER A 93 11.20 -3.86 4.74
N GLN A 94 11.02 -4.82 5.65
CA GLN A 94 10.91 -6.24 5.32
C GLN A 94 9.67 -6.53 4.46
N VAL A 95 8.51 -6.01 4.83
CA VAL A 95 7.26 -6.16 4.07
C VAL A 95 7.38 -5.50 2.68
N MET A 96 7.91 -4.28 2.61
CA MET A 96 8.15 -3.58 1.33
C MET A 96 9.10 -4.39 0.42
N ASN A 97 10.15 -4.98 0.97
CA ASN A 97 11.07 -5.83 0.22
C ASN A 97 10.41 -7.12 -0.25
N HIS A 98 9.54 -7.73 0.56
CA HIS A 98 8.77 -8.91 0.17
C HIS A 98 7.83 -8.59 -1.01
N LEU A 99 7.13 -7.45 -0.96
CA LEU A 99 6.28 -6.97 -2.04
C LEU A 99 7.07 -6.68 -3.33
N LYS A 100 8.27 -6.10 -3.22
CA LYS A 100 9.16 -5.90 -4.37
C LYS A 100 9.56 -7.22 -5.01
N ARG A 101 9.95 -8.20 -4.19
CA ARG A 101 10.50 -9.48 -4.65
C ARG A 101 9.44 -10.34 -5.32
N GLU A 102 8.27 -10.49 -4.69
CA GLU A 102 7.26 -11.47 -5.11
C GLU A 102 6.16 -10.85 -5.99
N ALA A 103 5.69 -9.64 -5.65
CA ALA A 103 4.63 -8.95 -6.41
C ALA A 103 5.16 -7.96 -7.46
N GLY A 104 6.48 -7.83 -7.60
CA GLY A 104 7.10 -6.88 -8.51
C GLY A 104 6.75 -5.42 -8.16
N ALA A 105 6.52 -5.13 -6.88
CA ALA A 105 6.11 -3.80 -6.45
C ALA A 105 7.19 -2.76 -6.76
N SER A 106 6.80 -1.59 -7.26
CA SER A 106 7.70 -0.42 -7.35
C SER A 106 7.65 0.38 -6.05
N VAL A 107 8.80 0.94 -5.63
CA VAL A 107 8.85 1.94 -4.56
C VAL A 107 9.30 3.25 -5.18
N ASP A 108 8.42 4.23 -5.19
CA ASP A 108 8.69 5.59 -5.63
C ASP A 108 8.71 6.53 -4.41
N CYS A 109 9.60 7.51 -4.43
CA CYS A 109 9.61 8.59 -3.44
C CYS A 109 8.94 9.80 -4.06
N ALA A 110 7.93 10.37 -3.39
CA ALA A 110 7.22 11.57 -3.88
C ALA A 110 8.02 12.88 -3.68
N ALA A 111 9.30 12.79 -3.34
CA ALA A 111 10.19 13.93 -3.16
C ALA A 111 10.75 14.39 -4.52
N ASP A 112 10.11 15.39 -5.12
CA ASP A 112 10.74 16.38 -6.01
C ASP A 112 11.40 17.50 -5.18
#